data_AF-A0A4V3HEH6-F1
#
_entry.id   AF-A0A4V3HEH6-F1
#
_cell.length_a   1.000
_cell.length_b   1.000
_cell.length_c   1.000
_cell.angle_alpha   90.00
_cell.angle_beta   90.00
_cell.angle_gamma   90.00
#
_symmetry.space_group_name_H-M   'P 1'
#
loop_
_entity.id
_entity.type
_entity.pdbx_description
1 polymer ?
#
loop_
_entity_poly.entity_id
_entity_poly.type
_entity_poly.pdbx_seq_one_letter_code
_entity_poly.pdbx_strand_id
1 'polypeptide(L)'
;MSEPGVPVPIRQSRRPIHPVWGISLRDLRRSLYAEQVMSALVDELQAKEYGANVLSPLVVTQLETSRLRIVAVGHCIRLHFIPTEASTEQERTRQLLMETIRRTDLADVRAQDELTVLVQSGVEADWLHSLQLWHRERRRWLHSAFAALERANG
;
A
#
# COMPACT_ATOMS: atom_id res chain seq x y z
N MET A 1 -9.42 51.04 -16.11
CA MET A 1 -9.46 49.84 -16.96
C MET A 1 -8.03 49.50 -17.34
N SER A 2 -7.49 48.43 -16.77
CA SER A 2 -6.18 47.85 -17.13
C SER A 2 -6.30 46.32 -17.03
N GLU A 3 -5.66 45.66 -17.99
CA GLU A 3 -5.78 44.31 -18.55
C GLU A 3 -6.07 43.11 -17.62
N PRO A 4 -6.82 42.09 -18.11
CA PRO A 4 -6.91 40.79 -17.46
C PRO A 4 -5.60 40.03 -17.60
N GLY A 5 -5.02 39.62 -16.46
CA GLY A 5 -3.79 38.83 -16.42
C GLY A 5 -3.92 37.53 -17.22
N VAL A 6 -3.00 37.34 -18.15
CA VAL A 6 -2.83 36.12 -18.96
C VAL A 6 -2.67 34.92 -18.01
N PRO A 7 -3.40 33.80 -18.20
CA PRO A 7 -3.18 32.62 -17.42
C PRO A 7 -1.82 32.02 -17.80
N VAL A 8 -0.89 32.00 -16.85
CA VAL A 8 0.41 31.33 -16.99
C VAL A 8 0.13 29.85 -17.27
N PRO A 9 0.49 29.33 -18.45
CA PRO A 9 0.35 27.91 -18.70
C PRO A 9 1.34 27.19 -17.78
N ILE A 10 0.82 26.42 -16.83
CA ILE A 10 1.61 25.45 -16.08
C ILE A 10 2.13 24.46 -17.12
N ARG A 11 3.34 24.71 -17.65
CA ARG A 11 4.10 23.71 -18.37
C ARG A 11 4.27 22.56 -17.40
N GLN A 12 3.47 21.52 -17.59
CA GLN A 12 3.78 20.18 -17.10
C GLN A 12 5.09 19.79 -17.77
N SER A 13 6.20 20.23 -17.19
CA SER A 13 7.52 19.76 -17.53
C SER A 13 7.42 18.25 -17.43
N ARG A 14 7.60 17.56 -18.56
CA ARG A 14 7.86 16.13 -18.64
C ARG A 14 9.18 15.86 -17.93
N ARG A 15 9.21 16.06 -16.61
CA ARG A 15 10.30 15.59 -15.76
C ARG A 15 10.29 14.08 -15.92
N PRO A 16 11.42 13.45 -16.25
CA PRO A 16 11.49 12.00 -16.23
C PRO A 16 11.01 11.57 -14.85
N ILE A 17 9.99 10.72 -14.85
CA ILE A 17 9.49 10.10 -13.63
C ILE A 17 10.69 9.40 -12.99
N HIS A 18 11.13 9.85 -11.82
CA HIS A 18 12.26 9.19 -11.15
C HIS A 18 11.88 7.73 -10.94
N PRO A 19 12.75 6.78 -11.31
CA PRO A 19 12.40 5.36 -11.38
C PRO A 19 11.88 4.81 -10.04
N VAL A 20 12.49 5.26 -8.94
CA VAL A 20 12.12 4.88 -7.55
C VAL A 20 10.70 5.31 -7.16
N TRP A 21 10.29 6.56 -7.41
CA TRP A 21 8.95 7.00 -6.99
C TRP A 21 7.88 6.74 -8.04
N GLY A 22 8.20 6.67 -9.33
CA GLY A 22 7.18 6.43 -10.35
C GLY A 22 6.46 5.10 -10.22
N ILE A 23 7.27 4.03 -10.25
CA ILE A 23 6.77 2.67 -10.29
C ILE A 23 6.39 2.23 -8.87
N SER A 24 7.29 2.40 -7.89
CA SER A 24 7.03 1.94 -6.53
C SER A 24 5.88 2.69 -5.85
N LEU A 25 5.73 4.01 -6.03
CA LEU A 25 4.57 4.73 -5.47
C LEU A 25 3.27 4.27 -6.12
N ARG A 26 3.26 4.08 -7.45
CA ARG A 26 2.07 3.63 -8.17
C ARG A 26 1.62 2.26 -7.65
N ASP A 27 2.55 1.33 -7.51
CA ASP A 27 2.21 -0.02 -7.09
C ASP A 27 1.92 -0.09 -5.58
N LEU A 28 2.58 0.70 -4.73
CA LEU A 28 2.18 0.86 -3.32
C LEU A 28 0.77 1.45 -3.16
N ARG A 29 0.37 2.41 -4.00
CA ARG A 29 -1.00 2.95 -3.99
C ARG A 29 -2.02 1.89 -4.39
N ARG A 30 -1.74 1.08 -5.42
CA ARG A 30 -2.61 -0.04 -5.78
C ARG A 30 -2.71 -1.07 -4.67
N SER A 31 -1.58 -1.38 -4.02
CA SER A 31 -1.55 -2.24 -2.84
C SER A 31 -2.42 -1.69 -1.71
N LEU A 32 -2.37 -0.38 -1.45
CA LEU A 32 -3.23 0.31 -0.47
C LEU A 32 -4.70 0.34 -0.88
N TYR A 33 -5.02 0.45 -2.16
CA TYR A 33 -6.42 0.38 -2.61
C TYR A 33 -7.00 -1.03 -2.43
N ALA A 34 -6.24 -2.08 -2.75
CA ALA A 34 -6.68 -3.44 -2.43
C ALA A 34 -6.84 -3.67 -0.92
N GLU A 35 -5.97 -3.10 -0.10
CA GLU A 35 -6.11 -3.10 1.35
C GLU A 35 -7.43 -2.47 1.82
N GLN A 36 -7.79 -1.32 1.26
CA GLN A 36 -9.03 -0.62 1.59
C GLN A 36 -10.27 -1.41 1.16
N VAL A 37 -10.23 -2.06 0.00
CA VAL A 37 -11.31 -2.95 -0.44
C VAL A 37 -11.42 -4.15 0.50
N MET A 38 -10.30 -4.74 0.90
CA MET A 38 -10.30 -5.85 1.85
C MET A 38 -10.84 -5.45 3.21
N SER A 39 -10.48 -4.25 3.70
CA SER A 39 -11.02 -3.71 4.96
C SER A 39 -12.54 -3.53 4.88
N ALA A 40 -13.06 -2.99 3.78
CA ALA A 40 -14.50 -2.84 3.57
C ALA A 40 -15.24 -4.19 3.56
N LEU A 41 -14.66 -5.21 2.91
CA LEU A 41 -15.23 -6.57 2.94
C LEU A 41 -15.26 -7.15 4.36
N VAL A 42 -14.24 -6.88 5.18
CA VAL A 42 -14.21 -7.31 6.58
C VAL A 42 -15.27 -6.58 7.40
N ASP A 43 -15.45 -5.27 7.20
CA ASP A 43 -16.49 -4.48 7.86
C ASP A 43 -17.90 -5.00 7.48
N GLU A 44 -18.11 -5.37 6.22
CA GLU A 44 -19.36 -5.97 5.74
C GLU A 44 -19.62 -7.35 6.39
N LEU A 45 -18.58 -8.17 6.57
CA LEU A 45 -18.70 -9.44 7.30
C LEU A 45 -19.03 -9.22 8.78
N GLN A 46 -18.46 -8.20 9.42
CA GLN A 46 -18.80 -7.85 10.80
C GLN A 46 -20.28 -7.41 10.91
N ALA A 47 -20.76 -6.62 9.95
CA ALA A 47 -22.16 -6.19 9.91
C ALA A 47 -23.15 -7.34 9.69
N LYS A 48 -22.70 -8.44 9.08
CA LYS A 48 -23.47 -9.69 8.94
C LYS A 48 -23.42 -10.61 10.17
N GLU A 49 -22.89 -10.11 11.30
CA GLU A 49 -22.80 -10.83 12.57
C GLU A 49 -21.98 -12.12 12.53
N TYR A 50 -21.04 -12.24 11.58
CA TYR A 50 -20.00 -13.26 11.69
C TYR A 50 -19.23 -13.03 12.99
N GLY A 51 -19.16 -14.07 13.83
CA GLY A 51 -18.77 -13.93 15.24
C GLY A 51 -17.49 -13.12 15.44
N ALA A 52 -17.52 -12.16 16.36
CA ALA A 52 -16.39 -11.26 16.63
C ALA A 52 -15.07 -11.99 16.91
N ASN A 53 -15.15 -13.20 17.49
CA ASN A 53 -14.00 -14.06 17.76
C ASN A 53 -13.33 -14.59 16.49
N VAL A 54 -14.07 -14.73 15.39
CA VAL A 54 -13.58 -15.21 14.09
C VAL A 54 -12.92 -14.07 13.32
N LEU A 55 -13.47 -12.86 13.38
CA LEU A 55 -13.01 -11.72 12.58
C LEU A 55 -11.97 -10.84 13.26
N SER A 56 -11.93 -10.78 14.60
CA SER A 56 -11.03 -9.88 15.35
C SER A 56 -9.55 -10.03 14.97
N PRO A 57 -8.97 -11.23 14.84
CA PRO A 57 -7.58 -11.39 14.40
C PRO A 57 -7.32 -10.81 13.00
N LEU A 58 -8.24 -11.06 12.07
CA LEU A 58 -8.16 -10.51 10.71
C LEU A 58 -8.24 -8.98 10.74
N VAL A 59 -9.14 -8.40 11.52
CA VAL A 59 -9.27 -6.93 11.67
C VAL A 59 -7.98 -6.31 12.21
N VAL A 60 -7.38 -6.91 13.25
CA VAL A 60 -6.12 -6.42 13.82
C VAL A 60 -5.00 -6.45 12.79
N THR A 61 -4.89 -7.55 12.04
CA THR A 61 -3.87 -7.65 10.98
C THR A 61 -4.13 -6.65 9.84
N GLN A 62 -5.39 -6.41 9.44
CA GLN A 62 -5.75 -5.37 8.45
C GLN A 62 -5.32 -3.96 8.89
N LEU A 63 -5.56 -3.60 10.16
CA LEU A 63 -5.16 -2.29 10.68
C LEU A 63 -3.63 -2.12 10.64
N GLU A 64 -2.88 -3.17 10.97
CA GLU A 64 -1.42 -3.15 10.88
C GLU A 64 -0.95 -3.02 9.42
N THR A 65 -1.50 -3.81 8.50
CA THR A 65 -1.15 -3.79 7.09
C THR A 65 -1.46 -2.45 6.44
N SER A 66 -2.62 -1.87 6.73
CA SER A 66 -3.03 -0.53 6.28
C SER A 66 -2.08 0.55 6.77
N ARG A 67 -1.76 0.57 8.07
CA ARG A 67 -0.80 1.53 8.64
C ARG A 67 0.56 1.46 7.95
N LEU A 68 1.11 0.26 7.76
CA LEU A 68 2.43 0.07 7.15
C LEU A 68 2.44 0.54 5.69
N ARG A 69 1.38 0.27 4.91
CA ARG A 69 1.24 0.75 3.53
C ARG A 69 1.16 2.27 3.45
N ILE A 70 0.42 2.91 4.35
CA ILE A 70 0.35 4.38 4.44
C ILE A 70 1.74 4.97 4.72
N VAL A 71 2.48 4.37 5.66
CA VAL A 71 3.86 4.79 5.98
C VAL A 71 4.79 4.60 4.78
N ALA A 72 4.71 3.48 4.07
CA ALA A 72 5.51 3.24 2.86
C ALA A 72 5.20 4.27 1.76
N VAL A 73 3.93 4.56 1.52
CA VAL A 73 3.50 5.64 0.61
C VAL A 73 4.09 6.99 1.05
N GLY A 74 4.05 7.30 2.35
CA GLY A 74 4.65 8.50 2.92
C GLY A 74 6.15 8.60 2.67
N HIS A 75 6.90 7.49 2.81
CA HIS A 75 8.33 7.46 2.49
C HIS A 75 8.61 7.66 1.00
N CYS A 76 7.82 7.06 0.11
CA CYS A 76 7.93 7.33 -1.34
C CYS A 76 7.67 8.81 -1.68
N ILE A 77 6.67 9.42 -1.05
CA ILE A 77 6.37 10.84 -1.22
C ILE A 77 7.51 11.70 -0.67
N ARG A 78 8.04 11.37 0.52
CA ARG A 78 9.17 12.11 1.10
C ARG A 78 10.38 12.09 0.18
N LEU A 79 10.73 10.93 -0.40
CA LEU A 79 11.82 10.83 -1.39
C LEU A 79 11.63 11.73 -2.62
N HIS A 80 10.40 12.09 -2.97
CA HIS A 80 10.13 13.03 -4.06
C HIS A 80 10.49 14.47 -3.71
N PHE A 81 10.37 14.85 -2.43
CA PHE A 81 10.55 16.22 -1.98
C PHE A 81 11.92 16.49 -1.34
N ILE A 82 12.70 15.45 -1.02
CA ILE A 82 14.08 15.63 -0.53
C ILE A 82 14.96 16.19 -1.68
N PRO A 83 15.66 17.32 -1.46
CA PRO A 83 16.59 17.87 -2.45
C PRO A 83 17.72 16.92 -2.84
N THR A 84 18.29 17.11 -4.03
CA THR A 84 19.38 16.26 -4.56
C THR A 84 20.65 16.30 -3.72
N GLU A 85 20.93 17.44 -3.11
CA GLU A 85 22.07 17.75 -2.25
C GLU A 85 21.96 17.10 -0.86
N ALA A 86 20.77 16.67 -0.44
CA ALA A 86 20.51 16.02 0.84
C ALA A 86 20.68 14.49 0.75
N SER A 87 21.82 14.02 0.23
CA SER A 87 22.08 12.60 -0.08
C SER A 87 21.91 11.67 1.14
N THR A 88 22.36 12.10 2.32
CA THR A 88 22.19 11.34 3.57
C THR A 88 20.72 11.15 3.96
N GLU A 89 19.87 12.16 3.73
CA GLU A 89 18.44 12.06 4.01
C GLU A 89 17.73 11.14 3.01
N GLN A 90 18.10 11.23 1.73
CA GLN A 90 17.59 10.33 0.71
C GLN A 90 17.91 8.88 1.05
N GLU A 91 19.16 8.59 1.40
CA GLU A 91 19.60 7.23 1.72
C GLU A 91 18.87 6.67 2.95
N ARG A 92 18.79 7.47 4.02
CA ARG A 92 18.00 7.09 5.21
C ARG A 92 16.55 6.80 4.87
N THR A 93 15.93 7.64 4.02
CA THR A 93 14.52 7.48 3.65
C THR A 93 14.31 6.25 2.75
N ARG A 94 15.27 5.93 1.88
CA ARG A 94 15.26 4.67 1.10
C ARG A 94 15.33 3.45 2.01
N GLN A 95 16.23 3.44 2.99
CA GLN A 95 16.35 2.35 3.96
C GLN A 95 15.05 2.14 4.76
N LEU A 96 14.46 3.21 5.27
CA LEU A 96 13.18 3.17 5.98
C LEU A 96 12.05 2.65 5.10
N LEU A 97 12.00 3.04 3.82
CA LEU A 97 11.03 2.52 2.86
C LEU A 97 11.19 1.01 2.67
N MET A 98 12.42 0.54 2.45
CA MET A 98 12.71 -0.89 2.27
C MET A 98 12.34 -1.71 3.51
N GLU A 99 12.67 -1.21 4.70
CA GLU A 99 12.28 -1.85 5.96
C GLU A 99 10.75 -1.89 6.13
N THR A 100 10.06 -0.79 5.83
CA THR A 100 8.61 -0.71 5.93
C THR A 100 7.92 -1.71 4.99
N ILE A 101 8.42 -1.86 3.76
CA ILE A 101 7.86 -2.83 2.82
C ILE A 101 8.09 -4.26 3.30
N ARG A 102 9.27 -4.60 3.82
CA ARG A 102 9.54 -5.93 4.39
C ARG A 102 8.61 -6.23 5.58
N ARG A 103 8.38 -5.24 6.45
CA ARG A 103 7.42 -5.36 7.55
C ARG A 103 5.99 -5.53 7.06
N THR A 104 5.63 -4.83 5.98
CA THR A 104 4.31 -4.98 5.34
C THR A 104 4.13 -6.41 4.80
N ASP A 105 5.15 -6.97 4.16
CA ASP A 105 5.10 -8.35 3.63
C ASP A 105 4.96 -9.38 4.76
N LEU A 106 5.67 -9.20 5.87
CA LEU A 106 5.49 -10.06 7.06
C LEU A 106 4.08 -9.96 7.65
N ALA A 107 3.49 -8.75 7.67
CA ALA A 107 2.11 -8.56 8.11
C ALA A 107 1.11 -9.20 7.12
N ASP A 108 1.42 -9.20 5.82
CA ASP A 108 0.63 -9.92 4.82
C ASP A 108 0.70 -11.44 5.00
N VAL A 109 1.84 -12.00 5.41
CA VAL A 109 1.93 -13.42 5.77
C VAL A 109 1.00 -13.75 6.93
N ARG A 110 1.00 -12.94 8.00
CA ARG A 110 0.06 -13.14 9.12
C ARG A 110 -1.40 -13.04 8.66
N ALA A 111 -1.74 -12.06 7.84
CA ALA A 111 -3.09 -11.93 7.32
C ALA A 111 -3.51 -13.12 6.42
N GLN A 112 -2.58 -13.76 5.71
CA GLN A 112 -2.84 -14.99 4.96
C GLN A 112 -3.17 -16.17 5.90
N ASP A 113 -2.49 -16.25 7.05
CA ASP A 113 -2.79 -17.25 8.08
C ASP A 113 -4.21 -17.02 8.64
N GLU A 114 -4.56 -15.78 8.98
CA GLU A 114 -5.91 -15.44 9.46
C GLU A 114 -7.00 -15.72 8.42
N LEU A 115 -6.74 -15.44 7.14
CA LEU A 115 -7.67 -15.81 6.06
C LEU A 115 -7.85 -17.33 5.96
N THR A 116 -6.80 -18.11 6.23
CA THR A 116 -6.88 -19.58 6.22
C THR A 116 -7.75 -20.09 7.37
N VAL A 117 -7.68 -19.46 8.54
CA VAL A 117 -8.58 -19.74 9.67
C VAL A 117 -10.02 -19.36 9.33
N LEU A 118 -10.23 -18.27 8.61
CA LEU A 118 -11.56 -17.82 8.18
C LEU A 118 -12.26 -18.86 7.28
N VAL A 119 -11.50 -19.50 6.38
CA VAL A 119 -12.00 -20.59 5.51
C VAL A 119 -12.57 -21.75 6.34
N GLN A 120 -11.99 -22.02 7.51
CA GLN A 120 -12.41 -23.10 8.40
C GLN A 120 -13.63 -22.73 9.27
N SER A 121 -14.06 -21.47 9.23
CA SER A 121 -15.05 -20.90 10.14
C SER A 121 -16.47 -20.79 9.56
N GLY A 122 -16.73 -21.40 8.40
CA GLY A 122 -18.07 -21.45 7.79
C GLY A 122 -18.55 -20.15 7.12
N VAL A 123 -17.63 -19.23 6.80
CA VAL A 123 -17.92 -18.06 5.97
C VAL A 123 -18.31 -18.50 4.55
N GLU A 124 -19.28 -17.82 3.92
CA GLU A 124 -19.72 -18.21 2.56
C GLU A 124 -18.57 -18.11 1.55
N ALA A 125 -18.59 -19.01 0.55
CA ALA A 125 -17.51 -19.16 -0.42
C ALA A 125 -17.23 -17.87 -1.22
N ASP A 126 -18.24 -17.08 -1.54
CA ASP A 126 -18.09 -15.85 -2.33
C ASP A 126 -17.34 -14.75 -1.57
N TRP A 127 -17.58 -14.64 -0.25
CA TRP A 127 -16.82 -13.73 0.62
C TRP A 127 -15.37 -14.16 0.72
N LEU A 128 -15.13 -15.45 0.96
CA LEU A 128 -13.79 -16.01 1.03
C LEU A 128 -13.02 -15.80 -0.27
N HIS A 129 -13.68 -16.03 -1.43
CA HIS A 129 -13.09 -15.80 -2.73
C HIS A 129 -12.69 -14.33 -2.93
N SER A 130 -13.59 -13.41 -2.58
CA SER A 130 -13.35 -11.96 -2.70
C SER A 130 -12.19 -11.51 -1.80
N LEU A 131 -12.16 -11.94 -0.54
CA LEU A 131 -11.08 -11.64 0.38
C LEU A 131 -9.73 -12.18 -0.11
N GLN A 132 -9.69 -13.44 -0.57
CA GLN A 132 -8.48 -14.07 -1.12
C GLN A 132 -7.99 -13.36 -2.38
N LEU A 133 -8.90 -12.95 -3.26
CA LEU A 133 -8.57 -12.19 -4.47
C LEU A 133 -7.89 -10.86 -4.11
N TRP A 134 -8.51 -10.05 -3.25
CA TRP A 134 -7.97 -8.75 -2.89
C TRP A 134 -6.70 -8.86 -2.05
N HIS A 135 -6.58 -9.88 -1.21
CA HIS A 135 -5.34 -10.21 -0.51
C HIS A 135 -4.19 -10.55 -1.48
N ARG A 136 -4.47 -11.35 -2.50
CA ARG A 136 -3.48 -11.68 -3.55
C ARG A 136 -3.04 -10.43 -4.31
N GLU A 137 -3.98 -9.57 -4.70
CA GLU A 137 -3.68 -8.35 -5.44
C GLU A 137 -2.86 -7.35 -4.61
N ARG A 138 -3.19 -7.14 -3.33
CA ARG A 138 -2.39 -6.24 -2.48
C ARG A 138 -0.96 -6.73 -2.31
N ARG A 139 -0.74 -8.05 -2.20
CA ARG A 139 0.61 -8.65 -2.10
C ARG A 139 1.38 -8.52 -3.41
N ARG A 140 0.74 -8.85 -4.54
CA ARG A 140 1.32 -8.71 -5.88
C ARG A 140 1.86 -7.31 -6.14
N TRP A 141 1.08 -6.28 -5.78
CA TRP A 141 1.51 -4.90 -5.96
C TRP A 141 2.57 -4.45 -4.94
N LEU A 142 2.55 -4.95 -3.71
CA LEU A 142 3.62 -4.72 -2.74
C LEU A 142 4.97 -5.28 -3.26
N HIS A 143 4.98 -6.52 -3.75
CA HIS A 143 6.18 -7.15 -4.32
C HIS A 143 6.65 -6.42 -5.58
N SER A 144 5.72 -5.97 -6.43
CA SER A 144 6.06 -5.16 -7.62
C SER A 144 6.74 -3.85 -7.23
N ALA A 145 6.23 -3.17 -6.19
CA ALA A 145 6.84 -1.97 -5.66
C ALA A 145 8.23 -2.22 -5.09
N PHE A 146 8.39 -3.32 -4.34
CA PHE A 146 9.66 -3.73 -3.75
C PHE A 146 10.73 -4.01 -4.82
N ALA A 147 10.40 -4.83 -5.82
CA ALA A 147 11.30 -5.13 -6.93
C ALA A 147 11.72 -3.88 -7.72
N ALA A 148 10.83 -2.89 -7.83
CA ALA A 148 11.16 -1.62 -8.46
C ALA A 148 12.12 -0.76 -7.62
N LEU A 149 12.07 -0.85 -6.28
CA LEU A 149 13.04 -0.20 -5.40
C LEU A 149 14.40 -0.88 -5.47
N GLU A 150 14.44 -2.21 -5.45
CA GLU A 150 15.69 -2.97 -5.53
C GLU A 150 16.44 -2.68 -6.84
N ARG A 151 15.74 -2.68 -7.97
CA ARG A 151 16.34 -2.33 -9.28
C ARG A 151 16.86 -0.90 -9.37
N ALA A 152 16.38 0.00 -8.52
CA ALA A 152 16.82 1.38 -8.53
C ALA A 152 17.93 1.65 -7.50
N ASN A 153 18.24 0.67 -6.65
CA ASN A 153 19.31 0.70 -5.65
C ASN A 153 20.53 -0.16 -6.05
N GLY A 154 20.39 -1.04 -7.04
CA GLY A 154 21.49 -1.80 -7.66
C GLY A 154 21.94 -1.19 -8.97
#